data_AF-A0A951AVS2-F1
#
_entry.id   AF-A0A951AVS2-F1
#
_cell.length_a   1.000
_cell.length_b   1.000
_cell.length_c   1.000
_cell.angle_alpha   90.00
_cell.angle_beta   90.00
_cell.angle_gamma   90.00
#
_symmetry.space_group_name_H-M   'P 1'
#
loop_
_entity.id
_entity.type
_entity.pdbx_description
1 polymer ?
#
loop_
_entity_poly.entity_id
_entity_poly.type
_entity_poly.pdbx_seq_one_letter_code
_entity_poly.pdbx_strand_id
1 'polypeptide(L)' 'MTDVPAGSRWDDVLREYILDWDQVLANPDPRGTALEFARSVFRHACAVCAWDPGLAASADGIPPPMR' A
#
# COMPACT_ATOMS: atom_id res chain seq x y z
N MET A 1 4.46 4.18 -9.12
CA MET A 1 3.33 3.59 -8.40
C MET A 1 2.11 3.87 -9.26
N THR A 2 1.63 2.88 -10.00
CA THR A 2 0.53 3.03 -10.98
C THR A 2 -0.60 2.11 -10.52
N ASP A 3 -1.85 2.57 -10.58
CA ASP A 3 -3.02 2.03 -9.83
C ASP A 3 -2.85 2.12 -8.30
N VAL A 4 -3.10 3.31 -7.76
CA VAL A 4 -3.24 3.51 -6.31
C VAL A 4 -4.55 4.21 -5.99
N PRO A 5 -5.12 3.95 -4.79
CA PRO A 5 -6.38 4.58 -4.41
C PRO A 5 -6.35 6.11 -4.48
N ALA A 6 -7.49 6.71 -4.79
CA ALA A 6 -7.67 8.16 -4.73
C ALA A 6 -7.31 8.69 -3.32
N GLY A 7 -6.64 9.84 -3.27
CA GLY A 7 -6.13 10.41 -2.02
C GLY A 7 -4.77 9.88 -1.57
N SER A 8 -4.17 8.93 -2.31
CA SER A 8 -2.80 8.47 -2.07
C SER A 8 -1.78 9.52 -2.53
N ARG A 9 -0.82 9.88 -1.67
CA ARG A 9 0.28 10.79 -2.02
C ARG A 9 1.53 10.54 -1.18
N TRP A 10 2.67 11.03 -1.67
CA TRP A 10 3.83 11.24 -0.82
C TRP A 10 3.66 12.54 -0.03
N ASP A 11 3.94 12.51 1.26
CA ASP A 11 3.99 13.69 2.12
C ASP A 11 5.45 14.03 2.45
N ASP A 12 5.89 15.22 2.02
CA ASP A 12 7.29 15.63 2.18
C ASP A 12 7.68 15.97 3.62
N VAL A 13 6.72 16.31 4.47
CA VAL A 13 6.96 16.66 5.88
C VAL A 13 7.09 15.39 6.70
N LEU A 14 6.13 14.48 6.58
CA LEU A 14 6.14 13.18 7.26
C LEU A 14 7.16 12.23 6.66
N ARG A 15 7.55 12.45 5.39
CA ARG A 15 8.39 11.54 4.60
C ARG A 15 7.75 10.15 4.48
N GLU A 16 6.44 10.15 4.26
CA GLU A 16 5.61 8.96 4.22
C GLU A 16 4.68 8.97 3.01
N TYR A 17 4.33 7.79 2.52
CA TYR A 17 3.12 7.67 1.70
C TYR A 17 1.92 7.71 2.63
N ILE A 18 0.98 8.60 2.32
CA ILE A 18 -0.25 8.76 3.09
C ILE A 18 -1.47 8.58 2.19
N LEU A 19 -2.54 8.10 2.80
CA LEU A 19 -3.85 7.98 2.21
C LEU A 19 -4.81 8.89 2.96
N ASP A 20 -5.50 9.75 2.22
CA ASP A 20 -6.48 10.67 2.80
C ASP A 20 -7.65 9.92 3.45
N TRP A 21 -7.87 10.16 4.75
CA TRP A 21 -8.89 9.46 5.52
C TRP A 21 -10.31 9.80 5.07
N ASP A 22 -10.56 11.04 4.65
CA ASP A 22 -11.88 11.43 4.16
C ASP A 22 -12.20 10.73 2.83
N GLN A 23 -11.19 10.49 1.99
CA GLN A 23 -11.34 9.69 0.78
C GLN A 23 -11.62 8.21 1.08
N VAL A 24 -11.00 7.66 2.14
CA VAL A 24 -11.28 6.28 2.59
C VAL A 24 -12.72 6.14 3.07
N LEU A 25 -13.20 7.09 3.89
CA LEU A 25 -14.58 7.06 4.40
C LEU A 25 -15.64 7.24 3.29
N ALA A 26 -15.31 8.00 2.24
CA ALA A 26 -16.20 8.22 1.10
C ALA A 26 -16.27 7.03 0.13
N ASN A 27 -15.33 6.07 0.21
CA ASN A 27 -15.29 4.92 -0.68
C ASN A 27 -16.34 3.86 -0.29
N PRO A 28 -17.04 3.22 -1.25
CA PRO A 28 -17.95 2.11 -0.97
C PRO A 28 -17.31 0.90 -0.29
N ASP A 29 -15.99 0.70 -0.45
CA ASP A 29 -15.20 -0.32 0.25
C ASP A 29 -13.98 0.31 0.95
N PRO A 30 -14.15 0.90 2.15
CA PRO A 30 -13.07 1.53 2.90
C PRO A 30 -11.95 0.56 3.28
N ARG A 31 -12.32 -0.70 3.58
CA ARG A 31 -11.35 -1.73 4.00
C ARG A 31 -10.52 -2.20 2.82
N GLY A 32 -11.14 -2.45 1.68
CA GLY A 32 -10.45 -2.77 0.43
C GLY A 32 -9.50 -1.65 0.02
N THR A 33 -9.97 -0.40 0.08
CA THR A 33 -9.17 0.81 -0.22
C THR A 33 -7.91 0.90 0.65
N ALA A 34 -8.05 0.70 1.96
CA ALA A 34 -6.91 0.72 2.87
C ALA A 34 -5.91 -0.41 2.59
N LEU A 35 -6.39 -1.63 2.30
CA LEU A 35 -5.54 -2.76 1.97
C LEU A 35 -4.82 -2.58 0.62
N GLU A 36 -5.50 -2.04 -0.39
CA GLU A 36 -4.91 -1.75 -1.69
C GLU A 36 -3.76 -0.75 -1.56
N PHE A 37 -3.98 0.35 -0.82
CA PHE A 37 -2.95 1.33 -0.53
C PHE A 37 -1.73 0.71 0.16
N ALA A 38 -1.95 -0.04 1.25
CA ALA A 38 -0.87 -0.68 1.98
C ALA A 38 -0.04 -1.62 1.09
N ARG A 39 -0.70 -2.44 0.25
CA ARG A 39 -0.03 -3.33 -0.70
C ARG A 39 0.76 -2.56 -1.76
N SER A 40 0.22 -1.48 -2.29
CA SER A 40 0.88 -0.68 -3.32
C SER A 40 2.12 0.04 -2.80
N VAL A 41 2.07 0.62 -1.59
CA VAL A 41 3.24 1.22 -0.93
C VAL A 41 4.29 0.16 -0.63
N PHE A 42 3.88 -1.00 -0.09
CA PHE A 42 4.80 -2.08 0.24
C PHE A 42 5.53 -2.62 -1.00
N ARG A 43 4.81 -2.88 -2.10
CA ARG A 43 5.42 -3.29 -3.37
C ARG A 43 6.38 -2.23 -3.91
N HIS A 44 6.00 -0.96 -3.83
CA HIS A 44 6.87 0.13 -4.26
C HIS A 44 8.16 0.19 -3.44
N ALA A 45 8.06 0.08 -2.10
CA ALA A 45 9.20 0.02 -1.20
C ALA A 45 10.13 -1.15 -1.53
N CYS A 46 9.58 -2.35 -1.79
CA CYS A 46 10.39 -3.50 -2.21
C CYS A 46 11.22 -3.19 -3.46
N ALA A 47 10.64 -2.49 -4.45
CA ALA A 47 11.29 -2.17 -5.70
C ALA A 47 12.38 -1.08 -5.58
N VAL A 48 12.20 -0.07 -4.72
CA VAL A 48 13.11 1.09 -4.64
C VAL A 48 14.12 1.02 -3.49
N CYS A 49 13.85 0.22 -2.45
CA CYS A 49 14.69 0.12 -1.26
C CYS A 49 15.69 -1.06 -1.31
N ALA A 50 15.81 -1.74 -2.46
CA ALA A 50 16.65 -2.93 -2.63
C ALA A 50 16.35 -4.05 -1.62
N TRP A 51 15.08 -4.20 -1.24
CA TRP A 51 14.64 -5.35 -0.45
C TRP A 51 14.57 -6.61 -1.32
N ASP A 52 14.38 -7.76 -0.68
CA ASP A 52 14.18 -9.03 -1.40
C ASP A 52 12.99 -8.89 -2.39
N PRO A 53 13.19 -9.11 -3.70
CA PRO A 53 12.11 -9.01 -4.68
C PRO A 53 10.95 -10.00 -4.42
N GLY A 54 11.23 -11.16 -3.83
CA GLY A 54 10.24 -12.15 -3.43
C GLY A 54 9.38 -11.71 -2.26
N LEU A 55 9.82 -10.73 -1.47
CA LEU A 55 9.05 -10.18 -0.35
C LEU A 55 7.73 -9.55 -0.81
N ALA A 56 7.69 -8.94 -1.99
CA ALA A 56 6.48 -8.31 -2.53
C ALA A 56 5.28 -9.29 -2.58
N ALA A 57 5.52 -10.58 -2.83
CA ALA A 57 4.48 -11.60 -2.90
C ALA A 57 3.80 -11.86 -1.54
N SER A 58 4.45 -11.57 -0.42
CA SER A 58 3.86 -11.77 0.90
C SER A 58 2.68 -10.83 1.16
N ALA A 59 2.64 -9.67 0.51
CA ALA A 59 1.52 -8.73 0.60
C ALA A 59 0.21 -9.29 0.02
N ASP A 60 0.32 -10.29 -0.86
CA ASP A 60 -0.78 -11.03 -1.46
C ASP A 60 -1.00 -12.39 -0.77
N GLY A 61 -0.31 -12.67 0.35
CA GLY A 61 -0.43 -13.91 1.11
C GLY A 61 0.31 -15.09 0.49
N ILE A 62 1.42 -14.84 -0.20
CA ILE A 62 2.24 -15.87 -0.84
C ILE A 62 3.66 -15.79 -0.26
N PRO A 63 4.12 -16.82 0.49
CA PRO A 63 3.39 -18.00 0.95
C PRO A 63 2.25 -17.65 1.93
N PRO A 64 1.29 -18.58 2.19
CA PRO A 64 0.17 -18.32 3.09
C PRO A 64 0.64 -17.93 4.50
N PRO A 65 -0.13 -17.11 5.24
CA PRO A 65 0.20 -16.71 6.60
C PRO A 65 0.39 -17.92 7.51
N MET A 66 1.35 -17.81 8.41
CA MET A 66 1.53 -18.76 9.51
C MET A 66 0.31 -18.70 10.43
N ARG A 67 -0.14 -19.86 10.93
CA ARG A 67 -1.23 -19.95 11.94
C ARG A 67 -0.69 -19.84 13.35
#